data_AF-A0A7J3AM05-F1
#
_entry.id   AF-A0A7J3AM05-F1
#
_cell.length_a   1.000
_cell.length_b   1.000
_cell.length_c   1.000
_cell.angle_alpha   90.00
_cell.angle_beta   90.00
_cell.angle_gamma   90.00
#
_symmetry.space_group_name_H-M   'P 1'
#
loop_
_entity.id
_entity.type
_entity.pdbx_description
1 polymer ?
#
loop_
_entity_poly.entity_id
_entity_poly.type
_entity_poly.pdbx_seq_one_letter_code
_entity_poly.pdbx_strand_id
1 'polypeptide(L)'
;MAKTEGKSGDWFAELDEELERKTLDIMKEVTEQTSQRAELNRTLLEDFWKIWIRFNKINVHLTIEPEYSSFAHFEEFPNVWKLKDDFDYASLNHISLTDRTQDQGRVGDSIKVWYYAVDSKVHLRMVFEYCEGEHYYKYAGWKRIFSQYVLYDSPADSVNLQKLHDVLADIVKTWYESHLRRERDIILKHLKDKYPKGETFTQ
;
A
#
# COMPACT_ATOMS: atom_id res chain seq x y z
N MET A 1 44.45 50.62 30.76
CA MET A 1 43.86 49.27 30.90
C MET A 1 42.43 49.35 30.41
N ALA A 2 42.15 48.90 29.19
CA ALA A 2 40.80 48.85 28.65
C ALA A 2 40.15 47.54 29.08
N LYS A 3 39.01 47.63 29.77
CA LYS A 3 38.17 46.48 30.14
C LYS A 3 37.66 45.82 28.87
N THR A 4 38.02 44.56 28.67
CA THR A 4 37.36 43.63 27.77
C THR A 4 35.95 43.42 28.29
N GLU A 5 34.98 44.11 27.69
CA GLU A 5 33.56 43.78 27.86
C GLU A 5 33.33 42.37 27.33
N GLY A 6 32.73 41.55 28.20
CA GLY A 6 32.48 40.14 27.93
C GLY A 6 31.68 39.98 26.64
N LYS A 7 32.20 39.13 25.75
CA LYS A 7 31.45 38.56 24.63
C LYS A 7 30.10 38.06 25.17
N SER A 8 29.04 38.76 24.83
CA SER A 8 27.73 38.12 24.71
C SER A 8 27.94 36.89 23.85
N GLY A 9 27.60 35.71 24.38
CA GLY A 9 27.72 34.44 23.67
C GLY A 9 27.26 34.60 22.24
N ASP A 10 28.04 34.05 21.30
CA ASP A 10 27.76 34.12 19.88
C ASP A 10 26.48 33.32 19.61
N TRP A 11 25.33 33.98 19.76
CA TRP A 11 24.00 33.38 19.70
C TRP A 11 23.78 32.64 18.38
N PHE A 12 24.49 33.03 17.33
CA PHE A 12 24.46 32.34 16.05
C PHE A 12 25.23 31.02 16.08
N ALA A 13 26.36 30.94 16.79
CA ALA A 13 27.06 29.68 16.98
C ALA A 13 26.24 28.67 17.81
N GLU A 14 25.52 29.15 18.83
CA GLU A 14 24.57 28.32 19.60
C GLU A 14 23.39 27.85 18.75
N LEU A 15 22.85 28.73 17.88
CA LEU A 15 21.80 28.39 16.93
C LEU A 15 22.28 27.36 15.89
N ASP A 16 23.47 27.55 15.32
CA ASP A 16 24.05 26.65 14.31
C ASP A 16 24.25 25.24 14.89
N GLU A 17 24.77 25.13 16.12
CA GLU A 17 24.89 23.85 16.82
C GLU A 17 23.52 23.19 17.10
N GLU A 18 22.49 23.97 17.44
CA GLU A 18 21.12 23.44 17.58
C GLU A 18 20.54 22.97 16.25
N LEU A 19 20.75 23.71 15.16
CA LEU A 19 20.29 23.35 13.82
C LEU A 19 21.01 22.11 13.28
N GLU A 20 22.33 21.97 13.51
CA GLU A 20 23.10 20.78 13.15
C GLU A 20 22.60 19.55 13.92
N ARG A 21 22.38 19.66 15.24
CA ARG A 21 21.80 18.56 16.03
C ARG A 21 20.43 18.14 15.51
N LYS A 22 19.53 19.10 15.27
CA LYS A 22 18.20 18.83 14.69
C LYS A 22 18.31 18.17 13.31
N THR A 23 19.25 18.61 12.48
CA THR A 23 19.47 18.02 11.16
C THR A 23 19.91 16.57 11.27
N LEU A 24 20.87 16.25 12.14
CA LEU A 24 21.34 14.89 12.35
C LEU A 24 20.25 13.96 12.90
N ASP A 25 19.46 14.44 13.87
CA ASP A 25 18.35 13.68 14.45
C ASP A 25 17.28 13.37 13.39
N ILE A 26 16.89 14.37 12.59
CA ILE A 26 15.93 14.21 11.49
C ILE A 26 16.48 13.27 10.42
N MET A 27 17.75 13.41 10.03
CA MET A 27 18.36 12.53 9.02
C MET A 27 18.36 11.07 9.46
N LYS A 28 18.61 10.80 10.75
CA LYS A 28 18.55 9.45 11.30
C LYS A 28 17.14 8.89 11.27
N GLU A 29 16.15 9.66 11.72
CA GLU A 29 14.73 9.26 11.68
C GLU A 29 14.26 8.97 10.26
N VAL A 30 14.57 9.86 9.30
CA VAL A 30 14.23 9.68 7.89
C VAL A 30 14.87 8.42 7.31
N THR A 31 16.12 8.13 7.66
CA THR A 31 16.83 6.92 7.20
C THR A 31 16.17 5.65 7.74
N GLU A 32 15.81 5.62 9.02
CA GLU A 32 15.12 4.49 9.64
C GLU A 32 13.73 4.26 9.00
N GLN A 33 12.94 5.32 8.83
CA GLN A 33 11.63 5.25 8.17
C GLN A 33 11.74 4.77 6.71
N THR A 34 12.74 5.26 5.97
CA THR A 34 12.99 4.87 4.58
C THR A 34 13.33 3.37 4.48
N SER A 35 14.17 2.87 5.39
CA SER A 35 14.56 1.45 5.45
C SER A 35 13.36 0.55 5.78
N GLN A 36 12.59 0.89 6.82
CA GLN A 36 11.39 0.14 7.22
C GLN A 36 10.37 0.08 6.08
N ARG A 37 10.13 1.21 5.42
CA ARG A 37 9.21 1.29 4.29
C ARG A 37 9.68 0.44 3.10
N ALA A 38 10.98 0.45 2.80
CA ALA A 38 11.55 -0.40 1.75
C ALA A 38 11.30 -1.88 2.05
N GLU A 39 11.54 -2.31 3.29
CA GLU A 39 11.32 -3.70 3.71
C GLU A 39 9.83 -4.08 3.63
N LEU A 40 8.92 -3.25 4.15
CA LEU A 40 7.48 -3.47 4.06
C LEU A 40 7.01 -3.60 2.61
N ASN A 41 7.43 -2.69 1.73
CA ASN A 41 7.05 -2.71 0.32
C ASN A 41 7.64 -3.93 -0.41
N ARG A 42 8.87 -4.34 -0.07
CA ARG A 42 9.51 -5.55 -0.59
C ARG A 42 8.67 -6.79 -0.26
N THR A 43 8.28 -6.95 1.01
CA THR A 43 7.43 -8.06 1.46
C THR A 43 6.06 -8.06 0.78
N LEU A 44 5.40 -6.90 0.72
CA LEU A 44 4.07 -6.78 0.10
C LEU A 44 4.07 -7.13 -1.39
N LEU A 45 5.08 -6.68 -2.15
CA LEU A 45 5.20 -7.02 -3.56
C LEU A 45 5.43 -8.51 -3.78
N GLU A 46 6.28 -9.12 -2.95
CA GLU A 46 6.50 -10.57 -2.99
C GLU A 46 5.21 -11.35 -2.70
N ASP A 47 4.44 -10.94 -1.69
CA ASP A 47 3.16 -11.57 -1.37
C ASP A 47 2.13 -11.39 -2.48
N PHE A 48 2.00 -10.18 -3.02
CA PHE A 48 1.06 -9.89 -4.12
C PHE A 48 1.41 -10.70 -5.37
N TRP A 49 2.70 -10.88 -5.66
CA TRP A 49 3.14 -11.72 -6.76
C TRP A 49 2.83 -13.20 -6.53
N LYS A 50 3.05 -13.73 -5.31
CA LYS A 50 2.66 -15.10 -4.96
C LYS A 50 1.14 -15.32 -5.08
N ILE A 51 0.34 -14.35 -4.65
CA ILE A 51 -1.12 -14.36 -4.81
C ILE A 51 -1.49 -14.37 -6.30
N TRP A 52 -0.86 -13.49 -7.09
CA TRP A 52 -1.05 -13.42 -8.53
C TRP A 52 -0.82 -14.77 -9.21
N ILE A 53 0.31 -15.44 -8.92
CA ILE A 53 0.62 -16.78 -9.45
C ILE A 53 -0.48 -17.78 -9.06
N ARG A 54 -0.94 -17.75 -7.81
CA ARG A 54 -1.95 -18.69 -7.32
C ARG A 54 -3.31 -18.50 -8.01
N PHE A 55 -3.72 -17.26 -8.23
CA PHE A 55 -4.98 -16.93 -8.91
C PHE A 55 -4.92 -17.27 -10.40
N ASN A 56 -3.76 -17.06 -11.04
CA ASN A 56 -3.56 -17.41 -12.44
C ASN A 56 -3.83 -18.91 -12.70
N LYS A 57 -3.48 -19.80 -11.76
CA LYS A 57 -3.74 -21.25 -11.86
C LYS A 57 -5.22 -21.64 -12.00
N ILE A 58 -6.15 -20.75 -11.65
CA ILE A 58 -7.60 -20.97 -11.81
C ILE A 58 -8.20 -20.05 -12.87
N ASN A 59 -7.38 -19.55 -13.79
CA ASN A 59 -7.76 -18.65 -14.88
C ASN A 59 -8.41 -17.33 -14.39
N VAL A 60 -7.96 -16.83 -13.23
CA VAL A 60 -8.32 -15.48 -12.77
C VAL A 60 -7.24 -14.51 -13.25
N HIS A 61 -7.69 -13.41 -13.86
CA HIS A 61 -6.82 -12.44 -14.52
C HIS A 61 -6.60 -11.24 -13.62
N LEU A 62 -5.49 -11.23 -12.88
CA LEU A 62 -5.12 -10.11 -12.03
C LEU A 62 -4.06 -9.22 -12.72
N THR A 63 -4.07 -7.93 -12.42
CA THR A 63 -3.02 -6.97 -12.75
C THR A 63 -2.38 -6.48 -11.46
N ILE A 64 -1.05 -6.43 -11.42
CA ILE A 64 -0.29 -5.87 -10.31
C ILE A 64 0.24 -4.49 -10.69
N GLU A 65 0.18 -3.54 -9.75
CA GLU A 65 0.80 -2.24 -9.85
C GLU A 65 1.73 -2.04 -8.64
N PRO A 66 3.00 -1.61 -8.82
CA PRO A 66 3.69 -1.44 -10.10
C PRO A 66 3.79 -2.75 -10.91
N GLU A 67 4.06 -2.63 -12.21
CA GLU A 67 4.13 -3.79 -13.11
C GLU A 67 5.25 -4.76 -12.69
N TYR A 68 5.02 -6.08 -12.77
CA TYR A 68 6.00 -7.09 -12.36
C TYR A 68 7.37 -6.98 -13.05
N SER A 69 7.41 -6.44 -14.27
CA SER A 69 8.65 -6.20 -15.01
C SER A 69 9.53 -5.12 -14.35
N SER A 70 8.95 -4.23 -13.54
CA SER A 70 9.69 -3.17 -12.84
C SER A 70 10.42 -3.70 -11.61
N PHE A 71 9.79 -4.57 -10.81
CA PHE A 71 10.29 -4.98 -9.49
C PHE A 71 10.85 -6.42 -9.44
N ALA A 72 10.55 -7.27 -10.43
CA ALA A 72 10.99 -8.67 -10.44
C ALA A 72 11.92 -8.99 -11.63
N HIS A 73 12.85 -9.90 -11.39
CA HIS A 73 13.68 -10.55 -12.40
C HIS A 73 13.25 -12.02 -12.51
N PHE A 74 13.03 -12.49 -13.73
CA PHE A 74 12.53 -13.84 -14.01
C PHE A 74 13.60 -14.68 -14.68
N GLU A 75 13.93 -15.81 -14.06
CA GLU A 75 14.71 -16.87 -14.71
C GLU A 75 13.77 -17.78 -15.51
N GLU A 76 12.59 -18.08 -14.95
CA GLU A 76 11.50 -18.80 -15.60
C GLU A 76 10.15 -18.19 -15.20
N PHE A 77 9.48 -17.52 -16.12
CA PHE A 77 8.21 -16.87 -15.84
C PHE A 77 7.06 -17.89 -15.67
N PRO A 78 6.18 -17.76 -14.66
CA PRO A 78 6.21 -16.81 -13.54
C PRO A 78 6.85 -17.38 -12.26
N ASN A 79 7.30 -18.64 -12.26
CA ASN A 79 7.57 -19.40 -11.02
C ASN A 79 8.98 -19.26 -10.46
N VAL A 80 10.00 -19.05 -11.30
CA VAL A 80 11.40 -18.88 -10.87
C VAL A 80 11.79 -17.43 -11.08
N TRP A 81 11.83 -16.69 -9.97
CA TRP A 81 11.99 -15.25 -9.96
C TRP A 81 12.66 -14.77 -8.68
N LYS A 82 13.17 -13.54 -8.73
CA LYS A 82 13.71 -12.82 -7.58
C LYS A 82 13.31 -11.35 -7.66
N LEU A 83 13.22 -10.70 -6.51
CA LEU A 83 13.11 -9.24 -6.46
C LEU A 83 14.39 -8.59 -6.99
N LYS A 84 14.23 -7.49 -7.71
CA LYS A 84 15.35 -6.67 -8.18
C LYS A 84 15.95 -5.89 -7.03
N ASP A 85 17.27 -5.88 -6.94
CA ASP A 85 17.99 -5.12 -5.90
C ASP A 85 18.13 -3.63 -6.24
N ASP A 86 17.99 -3.26 -7.52
CA ASP A 86 18.06 -1.89 -8.04
C ASP A 86 16.70 -1.17 -8.09
N PHE A 87 15.62 -1.84 -7.69
CA PHE A 87 14.30 -1.23 -7.59
C PHE A 87 14.17 -0.40 -6.30
N ASP A 88 13.72 0.84 -6.41
CA ASP A 88 13.52 1.72 -5.25
C ASP A 88 12.21 1.40 -4.52
N TYR A 89 12.27 0.44 -3.60
CA TYR A 89 11.12 0.06 -2.78
C TYR A 89 10.70 1.16 -1.79
N ALA A 90 11.59 2.07 -1.40
CA ALA A 90 11.28 3.07 -0.39
C ALA A 90 10.37 4.18 -0.93
N SER A 91 10.55 4.58 -2.19
CA SER A 91 9.71 5.61 -2.83
C SER A 91 8.32 5.12 -3.24
N LEU A 92 8.07 3.81 -3.15
CA LEU A 92 6.83 3.22 -3.58
C LEU A 92 5.67 3.61 -2.63
N ASN A 93 4.73 4.38 -3.16
CA ASN A 93 3.57 4.92 -2.43
C ASN A 93 2.29 4.09 -2.60
N HIS A 94 2.24 3.22 -3.60
CA HIS A 94 1.04 2.50 -3.97
C HIS A 94 1.37 1.11 -4.51
N ILE A 95 0.71 0.09 -3.95
CA ILE A 95 0.71 -1.28 -4.49
C ILE A 95 -0.75 -1.67 -4.72
N SER A 96 -1.07 -2.26 -5.87
CA SER A 96 -2.40 -2.83 -6.09
C SER A 96 -2.36 -4.19 -6.77
N LEU A 97 -3.36 -5.00 -6.46
CA LEU A 97 -3.69 -6.23 -7.16
C LEU A 97 -5.15 -6.14 -7.58
N THR A 98 -5.38 -5.95 -8.88
CA THR A 98 -6.69 -5.62 -9.46
C THR A 98 -7.19 -6.72 -10.38
N ASP A 99 -8.44 -7.14 -10.20
CA ASP A 99 -9.12 -8.11 -11.03
C ASP A 99 -9.60 -7.54 -12.35
N ARG A 100 -9.35 -8.30 -13.41
CA ARG A 100 -9.76 -8.03 -14.79
C ARG A 100 -10.64 -9.15 -15.36
N THR A 101 -11.10 -10.08 -14.54
CA THR A 101 -11.94 -11.23 -14.92
C THR A 101 -13.36 -10.75 -15.28
N GLN A 102 -13.60 -10.58 -16.59
CA GLN A 102 -14.82 -9.98 -17.12
C GLN A 102 -16.04 -10.91 -17.02
N ASP A 103 -15.87 -12.20 -17.29
CA ASP A 103 -16.93 -13.21 -17.32
C ASP A 103 -17.60 -13.42 -15.95
N GLN A 104 -16.95 -12.98 -14.87
CA GLN A 104 -17.48 -13.05 -13.51
C GLN A 104 -17.90 -11.69 -12.94
N GLY A 105 -17.88 -10.62 -13.74
CA GLY A 105 -18.28 -9.27 -13.30
C GLY A 105 -17.39 -8.69 -12.20
N ARG A 106 -16.09 -9.06 -12.18
CA ARG A 106 -15.14 -8.70 -11.12
C ARG A 106 -14.26 -7.51 -11.47
N VAL A 107 -14.43 -6.93 -12.65
CA VAL A 107 -13.54 -5.88 -13.16
C VAL A 107 -13.51 -4.71 -12.16
N GLY A 108 -12.33 -4.46 -11.59
CA GLY A 108 -12.11 -3.40 -10.60
C GLY A 108 -12.13 -3.86 -9.14
N ASP A 109 -12.48 -5.11 -8.84
CA ASP A 109 -12.25 -5.70 -7.52
C ASP A 109 -10.74 -5.72 -7.27
N SER A 110 -10.28 -5.15 -6.16
CA SER A 110 -8.85 -4.96 -5.94
C SER A 110 -8.47 -4.90 -4.47
N ILE A 111 -7.27 -5.40 -4.16
CA ILE A 111 -6.58 -5.08 -2.91
C ILE A 111 -5.61 -3.96 -3.23
N LYS A 112 -5.70 -2.86 -2.47
CA LYS A 112 -4.85 -1.68 -2.63
C LYS A 112 -4.16 -1.35 -1.33
N VAL A 113 -2.89 -1.00 -1.40
CA VAL A 113 -2.08 -0.53 -0.30
C VAL A 113 -1.50 0.83 -0.66
N TRP A 114 -1.58 1.80 0.24
CA TRP A 114 -0.92 3.08 0.06
C TRP A 114 -0.53 3.71 1.39
N TYR A 115 0.32 4.72 1.28
CA TYR A 115 0.75 5.55 2.41
C TYR A 115 0.03 6.88 2.39
N TYR A 116 -0.38 7.36 3.55
CA TYR A 116 -0.99 8.68 3.71
C TYR A 116 -0.55 9.33 5.02
N ALA A 117 -0.55 10.65 5.09
CA ALA A 117 -0.11 11.37 6.28
C ALA A 117 -1.32 11.94 7.06
N VAL A 118 -1.34 11.72 8.38
CA VAL A 118 -2.29 12.32 9.32
C VAL A 118 -1.49 12.87 10.50
N ASP A 119 -1.71 14.13 10.86
CA ASP A 119 -1.02 14.78 11.99
C ASP A 119 0.51 14.59 11.96
N SER A 120 1.09 14.77 10.77
CA SER A 120 2.53 14.57 10.48
C SER A 120 3.07 13.15 10.69
N LYS A 121 2.20 12.15 10.89
CA LYS A 121 2.56 10.73 10.92
C LYS A 121 2.16 10.05 9.62
N VAL A 122 3.06 9.25 9.07
CA VAL A 122 2.77 8.42 7.89
C VAL A 122 2.09 7.14 8.35
N HIS A 123 0.97 6.83 7.73
CA HIS A 123 0.18 5.63 7.94
C HIS A 123 0.23 4.75 6.69
N LEU A 124 0.19 3.44 6.90
CA LEU A 124 -0.05 2.43 5.88
C LEU A 124 -1.53 2.03 5.92
N ARG A 125 -2.22 2.14 4.80
CA ARG A 125 -3.60 1.66 4.64
C ARG A 125 -3.67 0.57 3.59
N MET A 126 -4.36 -0.51 3.92
CA MET A 126 -4.78 -1.56 2.99
C MET A 126 -6.30 -1.57 2.93
N VAL A 127 -6.85 -1.60 1.72
CA VAL A 127 -8.30 -1.72 1.49
C VAL A 127 -8.60 -2.81 0.47
N PHE A 128 -9.83 -3.32 0.55
CA PHE A 128 -10.47 -3.95 -0.59
C PHE A 128 -11.38 -2.92 -1.25
N GLU A 129 -11.18 -2.68 -2.53
CA GLU A 129 -12.02 -1.81 -3.35
C GLU A 129 -12.79 -2.64 -4.37
N TYR A 130 -14.06 -2.33 -4.59
CA TYR A 130 -14.88 -3.01 -5.58
C TYR A 130 -15.79 -2.04 -6.32
N CYS A 131 -16.08 -2.35 -7.58
CA CYS A 131 -17.02 -1.57 -8.40
C CYS A 131 -18.47 -1.97 -8.04
N GLU A 132 -19.27 -1.02 -7.56
CA GLU A 132 -20.71 -1.22 -7.29
C GLU A 132 -21.53 -1.22 -8.58
N GLY A 133 -21.02 -0.56 -9.63
CA GLY A 133 -21.66 -0.48 -10.94
C GLY A 133 -21.51 0.89 -11.59
N GLU A 134 -22.16 1.06 -12.74
CA GLU A 134 -22.14 2.29 -13.53
C GLU A 134 -23.42 3.10 -13.29
N HIS A 135 -23.27 4.39 -13.01
CA HIS A 135 -24.37 5.35 -12.85
C HIS A 135 -24.23 6.47 -13.87
N TYR A 136 -25.34 6.82 -14.52
CA TYR A 136 -25.37 7.93 -15.46
C TYR A 136 -25.68 9.26 -14.76
N TYR A 137 -24.77 10.21 -14.87
CA TYR A 137 -24.92 11.57 -14.38
C TYR A 137 -25.13 12.52 -15.57
N LYS A 138 -26.26 13.26 -15.56
CA LYS A 138 -26.73 14.11 -16.68
C LYS A 138 -25.65 15.04 -17.28
N TYR A 139 -24.70 15.51 -16.48
CA TYR A 139 -23.64 16.44 -16.91
C TYR A 139 -22.23 15.85 -16.88
N ALA A 140 -22.05 14.61 -16.39
CA ALA A 140 -20.74 13.98 -16.23
C ALA A 140 -20.62 12.62 -16.95
N GLY A 141 -21.70 12.17 -17.60
CA GLY A 141 -21.75 10.90 -18.33
C GLY A 141 -21.85 9.68 -17.41
N TRP A 142 -21.49 8.53 -17.95
CA TRP A 142 -21.38 7.29 -17.19
C TRP A 142 -20.18 7.36 -16.24
N LYS A 143 -20.44 7.07 -14.97
CA LYS A 143 -19.43 7.04 -13.90
C LYS A 143 -19.48 5.70 -13.19
N ARG A 144 -18.33 5.18 -12.80
CA ARG A 144 -18.25 3.98 -11.96
C ARG A 144 -18.24 4.37 -10.51
N ILE A 145 -19.07 3.71 -9.72
CA ILE A 145 -19.08 3.87 -8.27
C ILE A 145 -18.19 2.78 -7.68
N PHE A 146 -17.20 3.20 -6.90
CA PHE A 146 -16.34 2.30 -6.14
C PHE A 146 -16.61 2.46 -4.66
N SER A 147 -16.60 1.33 -3.96
CA SER A 147 -16.67 1.29 -2.50
C SER A 147 -15.47 0.56 -1.94
N GLN A 148 -15.01 1.04 -0.78
CA GLN A 148 -13.86 0.49 -0.08
C GLN A 148 -14.26 -0.10 1.27
N TYR A 149 -13.56 -1.15 1.68
CA TYR A 149 -13.52 -1.67 3.04
C TYR A 149 -12.08 -1.61 3.54
N VAL A 150 -11.87 -1.04 4.72
CA VAL A 150 -10.52 -0.89 5.29
C VAL A 150 -10.11 -2.21 5.92
N LEU A 151 -9.12 -2.86 5.30
CA LEU A 151 -8.60 -4.16 5.73
C LEU A 151 -7.58 -4.01 6.86
N TYR A 152 -6.73 -3.01 6.75
CA TYR A 152 -5.67 -2.72 7.71
C TYR A 152 -5.34 -1.22 7.68
N ASP A 153 -5.12 -0.62 8.85
CA ASP A 153 -4.67 0.75 9.00
C ASP A 153 -3.78 0.87 10.24
N SER A 154 -2.58 1.41 10.06
CA SER A 154 -1.62 1.60 11.16
C SER A 154 -0.62 2.70 10.79
N PRO A 155 -0.08 3.43 11.79
CA PRO A 155 1.18 4.15 11.62
C PRO A 155 2.24 3.24 10.99
N ALA A 156 2.99 3.77 10.03
CA ALA A 156 3.97 3.01 9.23
C ALA A 156 5.10 2.44 10.10
N ASP A 157 5.49 3.17 11.15
CA ASP A 157 6.48 2.76 12.16
C ASP A 157 5.99 1.63 13.09
N SER A 158 4.70 1.36 13.09
CA SER A 158 4.02 0.43 14.00
C SER A 158 3.33 -0.72 13.26
N VAL A 159 3.63 -0.90 11.97
CA VAL A 159 3.04 -1.96 11.15
C VAL A 159 3.42 -3.33 11.70
N ASN A 160 2.40 -4.14 11.97
CA ASN A 160 2.59 -5.52 12.40
C ASN A 160 2.42 -6.46 11.20
N LEU A 161 3.53 -6.96 10.68
CA LEU A 161 3.55 -7.86 9.52
C LEU A 161 2.70 -9.13 9.73
N GLN A 162 2.68 -9.70 10.95
CA GLN A 162 1.86 -10.87 11.22
C GLN A 162 0.37 -10.56 11.05
N LYS A 163 -0.11 -9.45 11.65
CA LYS A 163 -1.51 -9.02 11.49
C LYS A 163 -1.85 -8.71 10.04
N LEU A 164 -0.93 -8.08 9.31
CA LEU A 164 -1.11 -7.79 7.89
C LEU A 164 -1.25 -9.09 7.08
N HIS A 165 -0.39 -10.09 7.32
CA HIS A 165 -0.50 -11.40 6.66
C HIS A 165 -1.76 -12.16 7.07
N ASP A 166 -2.21 -12.06 8.33
CA ASP A 166 -3.45 -12.68 8.78
C ASP A 166 -4.66 -12.09 8.04
N VAL A 167 -4.70 -10.76 7.87
CA VAL A 167 -5.73 -10.05 7.10
C VAL A 167 -5.68 -10.44 5.63
N LEU A 168 -4.48 -10.43 5.01
CA LEU A 168 -4.31 -10.87 3.62
C LEU A 168 -4.77 -12.32 3.44
N ALA A 169 -4.39 -13.23 4.35
CA ALA A 169 -4.77 -14.62 4.27
C ALA A 169 -6.29 -14.82 4.36
N ASP A 170 -6.98 -14.07 5.23
CA ASP A 170 -8.45 -14.09 5.33
C ASP A 170 -9.10 -13.63 4.02
N ILE A 171 -8.71 -12.47 3.51
CA ILE A 171 -9.27 -11.90 2.27
C ILE A 171 -8.96 -12.75 1.05
N VAL A 172 -7.71 -13.18 0.87
CA VAL A 172 -7.26 -13.95 -0.29
C VAL A 172 -7.97 -15.30 -0.34
N LYS A 173 -8.15 -15.98 0.79
CA LYS A 173 -8.89 -17.27 0.83
C LYS A 173 -10.34 -17.08 0.42
N THR A 174 -11.03 -16.10 1.00
CA THR A 174 -12.43 -15.83 0.67
C THR A 174 -12.60 -15.38 -0.78
N TRP A 175 -11.70 -14.53 -1.27
CA TRP A 175 -11.73 -14.05 -2.65
C TRP A 175 -11.49 -15.20 -3.64
N TYR A 176 -10.51 -16.06 -3.36
CA TYR A 176 -10.23 -17.26 -4.14
C TYR A 176 -11.42 -18.23 -4.17
N GLU A 177 -12.04 -18.49 -3.01
CA GLU A 177 -13.28 -19.29 -2.93
C GLU A 177 -14.40 -18.67 -3.77
N SER A 178 -14.56 -17.36 -3.71
CA SER A 178 -15.59 -16.64 -4.48
C SER A 178 -15.42 -16.83 -5.99
N HIS A 179 -14.19 -16.94 -6.49
CA HIS A 179 -13.92 -17.26 -7.89
C HIS A 179 -14.24 -18.71 -8.25
N LEU A 180 -13.81 -19.65 -7.42
CA LEU A 180 -14.08 -21.08 -7.63
C LEU A 180 -15.59 -21.37 -7.71
N ARG A 181 -16.37 -20.69 -6.85
CA ARG A 181 -17.84 -20.80 -6.82
C ARG A 181 -18.54 -19.92 -7.84
N ARG A 182 -17.82 -19.00 -8.50
CA ARG A 182 -18.37 -17.96 -9.39
C ARG A 182 -19.44 -17.11 -8.71
N GLU A 183 -19.28 -16.85 -7.42
CA GLU A 183 -20.25 -16.12 -6.59
C GLU A 183 -19.57 -14.93 -5.93
N ARG A 184 -19.76 -13.73 -6.51
CA ARG A 184 -19.15 -12.48 -6.02
C ARG A 184 -19.62 -12.06 -4.64
N ASP A 185 -20.85 -12.38 -4.31
CA ASP A 185 -21.43 -12.01 -3.03
C ASP A 185 -20.71 -12.64 -1.83
N ILE A 186 -19.97 -13.74 -2.02
CA ILE A 186 -19.17 -14.36 -0.95
C ILE A 186 -18.15 -13.38 -0.38
N ILE A 187 -17.35 -12.75 -1.25
CA ILE A 187 -16.35 -11.79 -0.79
C ILE A 187 -16.99 -10.50 -0.30
N LEU A 188 -18.06 -10.02 -0.96
CA LEU A 188 -18.73 -8.78 -0.56
C LEU A 188 -19.43 -8.88 0.81
N LYS A 189 -20.08 -10.02 1.10
CA LYS A 189 -20.68 -10.29 2.42
C LYS A 189 -19.59 -10.38 3.49
N HIS A 190 -18.52 -11.12 3.22
CA HIS A 190 -17.39 -11.24 4.14
C HIS A 190 -16.77 -9.88 4.49
N LEU A 191 -16.57 -9.02 3.48
CA LEU A 191 -16.07 -7.67 3.68
C LEU A 191 -17.01 -6.84 4.57
N LYS A 192 -18.30 -6.85 4.26
CA LYS A 192 -19.33 -6.11 5.00
C LYS A 192 -19.44 -6.54 6.46
N ASP A 193 -19.28 -7.84 6.73
CA ASP A 193 -19.48 -8.40 8.06
C ASP A 193 -18.24 -8.23 8.97
N LYS A 194 -17.02 -8.22 8.39
CA LYS A 194 -15.77 -8.20 9.17
C LYS A 194 -15.03 -6.88 9.17
N TYR A 195 -15.16 -6.06 8.13
CA TYR A 195 -14.30 -4.89 7.94
C TYR A 195 -15.12 -3.60 7.96
N PRO A 196 -14.58 -2.52 8.55
CA PRO A 196 -15.26 -1.23 8.52
C PRO A 196 -15.35 -0.70 7.09
N LYS A 197 -16.53 -0.19 6.74
CA LYS A 197 -16.74 0.48 5.45
C LYS A 197 -15.88 1.74 5.40
N GLY A 198 -15.10 1.88 4.34
CA GLY A 198 -14.32 3.06 4.02
C GLY A 198 -15.08 4.00 3.09
N GLU A 199 -14.36 4.60 2.16
CA GLU A 199 -14.92 5.59 1.24
C GLU A 199 -15.78 4.95 0.14
N THR A 200 -16.74 5.74 -0.35
CA THR A 200 -17.47 5.47 -1.59
C THR A 200 -17.25 6.68 -2.49
N PHE A 201 -16.77 6.46 -3.72
CA PHE A 201 -16.42 7.55 -4.65
C PHE A 201 -16.75 7.18 -6.10
N THR A 202 -16.78 8.21 -6.96
CA THR A 202 -17.07 8.08 -8.39
C THR A 202 -15.82 8.30 -9.23
N GLN A 203 -15.59 7.46 -10.24
CA GLN A 203 -14.55 7.63 -11.26
C GLN A 203 -15.18 7.92 -12.63
#